data_AF-X0UFU1-F1
#
_entry.id   AF-X0UFU1-F1
#
_cell.length_a   1.000
_cell.length_b   1.000
_cell.length_c   1.000
_cell.angle_alpha   90.00
_cell.angle_beta   90.00
_cell.angle_gamma   90.00
#
_symmetry.space_group_name_H-M   'P 1'
#
loop_
_entity.id
_entity.type
_entity.pdbx_description
1 polymer ?
#
loop_
_entity_poly.entity_id
_entity_poly.type
_entity_poly.pdbx_seq_one_letter_code
_entity_poly.pdbx_strand_id
1 'polypeptide(L)'
;MTYLKLTEEDAALQLVRRQRMRESLIGFAQNIDIPGAPVKDDQSLEEFDILMAQGGSIETGLAAHHILLMHKLQACMEKRYGRLMVFMPPGGAKSTYCSVVAPTWYMGNNPGAQIILASYGTDLAKKHGAKGRIIVQQPNFMDAFD
;
A
#
# COMPACT_ATOMS: atom_id res chain seq x y z
N MET A 1 -7.56 7.30 32.97
CA MET A 1 -7.74 6.76 31.60
C MET A 1 -8.92 7.47 30.98
N THR A 2 -8.63 8.51 30.20
CA THR A 2 -9.65 9.29 29.49
C THR A 2 -10.11 8.46 28.29
N TYR A 3 -11.32 7.92 28.34
CA TYR A 3 -11.95 7.33 27.16
C TYR A 3 -12.15 8.47 26.15
N LEU A 4 -11.32 8.50 25.09
CA LEU A 4 -11.64 9.28 23.91
C LEU A 4 -12.97 8.75 23.38
N LYS A 5 -14.04 9.52 23.58
CA LYS A 5 -15.31 9.26 22.89
C LYS A 5 -15.03 9.52 21.41
N LEU A 6 -14.99 8.46 20.60
CA LEU A 6 -15.00 8.61 19.14
C LEU A 6 -16.19 9.51 18.78
N THR A 7 -15.92 10.57 18.04
CA THR A 7 -16.97 11.40 17.48
C THR A 7 -17.58 10.69 16.27
N GLU A 8 -18.80 11.09 15.88
CA GLU A 8 -19.41 10.58 14.64
C GLU A 8 -18.55 10.92 13.41
N GLU A 9 -17.86 12.07 13.46
CA GLU A 9 -16.92 12.52 12.43
C GLU A 9 -15.70 11.57 12.32
N ASP A 10 -15.14 11.16 13.46
CA ASP A 10 -14.03 10.19 13.50
C ASP A 10 -14.45 8.85 12.91
N ALA A 11 -15.67 8.38 13.24
CA ALA A 11 -16.21 7.14 12.72
C ALA A 11 -16.42 7.20 11.19
N ALA A 12 -16.94 8.32 10.69
CA ALA A 12 -17.10 8.55 9.25
C ALA A 12 -15.75 8.58 8.52
N LEU A 13 -14.74 9.25 9.09
CA LEU A 13 -13.40 9.29 8.51
C LEU A 13 -12.76 7.90 8.44
N GLN A 14 -12.90 7.09 9.49
CA GLN A 14 -12.41 5.71 9.51
C GLN A 14 -13.12 4.83 8.46
N LEU A 15 -14.43 5.01 8.28
CA LEU A 15 -15.18 4.30 7.25
C LEU A 15 -14.66 4.64 5.84
N VAL A 16 -14.50 5.93 5.55
CA VAL A 16 -13.97 6.41 4.26
C VAL A 16 -12.56 5.88 4.01
N ARG A 17 -11.71 5.84 5.06
CA ARG A 17 -10.37 5.25 4.99
C ARG A 17 -10.41 3.79 4.54
N ARG A 18 -11.20 2.95 5.23
CA ARG A 18 -11.33 1.52 4.92
C ARG A 18 -11.87 1.29 3.51
N GLN A 19 -12.88 2.07 3.10
CA GLN A 19 -13.43 2.02 1.74
C GLN A 19 -12.36 2.29 0.69
N ARG A 20 -11.59 3.38 0.85
CA ARG A 20 -10.49 3.72 -0.08
C ARG A 20 -9.41 2.64 -0.16
N MET A 21 -9.08 2.00 0.96
CA MET A 21 -8.13 0.90 1.01
C MET A 21 -8.63 -0.33 0.23
N ARG A 22 -9.93 -0.64 0.30
CA ARG A 22 -10.54 -1.76 -0.43
C ARG A 22 -10.64 -1.45 -1.93
N GLU A 23 -11.11 -0.26 -2.28
CA GLU A 23 -11.42 0.14 -3.67
C GLU A 23 -10.19 0.30 -4.56
N SER A 24 -9.04 0.71 -4.00
CA SER A 24 -7.87 1.02 -4.82
C SER A 24 -6.56 0.59 -4.19
N LEU A 25 -5.65 0.11 -5.04
CA LEU A 25 -4.30 -0.25 -4.64
C LEU A 25 -3.50 0.97 -4.15
N ILE A 26 -3.78 2.15 -4.72
CA ILE A 26 -3.17 3.41 -4.29
C ILE A 26 -3.67 3.80 -2.89
N GLY A 27 -4.99 3.78 -2.67
CA GLY A 27 -5.59 4.05 -1.37
C GLY A 27 -5.06 3.09 -0.31
N PHE A 28 -4.88 1.82 -0.64
CA PHE A 28 -4.20 0.87 0.22
C PHE A 28 -2.76 1.28 0.53
N ALA A 29 -1.94 1.55 -0.48
CA ALA A 29 -0.53 1.91 -0.33
C ALA A 29 -0.31 3.19 0.51
N GLN A 30 -1.26 4.13 0.51
CA GLN A 30 -1.22 5.35 1.31
C GLN A 30 -1.53 5.12 2.80
N ASN A 31 -2.15 3.99 3.16
CA ASN A 31 -2.66 3.73 4.51
C ASN A 31 -1.96 2.55 5.21
N ILE A 32 -0.88 2.02 4.62
CA ILE A 32 -0.05 0.97 5.21
C ILE A 32 1.39 1.41 5.35
N ASP A 33 2.12 0.79 6.27
CA ASP A 33 3.56 0.98 6.38
C ASP A 33 4.28 0.04 5.41
N ILE A 34 4.91 0.58 4.37
CA ILE A 34 5.60 -0.25 3.37
C ILE A 34 7.00 -0.63 3.89
N PRO A 35 7.31 -1.93 4.14
CA PRO A 35 8.56 -2.30 4.77
C PRO A 35 9.81 -2.00 3.90
N GLY A 36 10.69 -1.16 4.44
CA GLY A 36 11.91 -0.71 3.76
C GLY A 36 11.70 0.50 2.84
N ALA A 37 10.60 1.25 3.01
CA ALA A 37 10.55 2.64 2.57
C ALA A 37 11.63 3.46 3.30
N PRO A 38 12.20 4.52 2.68
CA PRO A 38 13.13 5.42 3.36
C PRO A 38 12.48 5.99 4.62
N VAL A 39 13.22 6.02 5.73
CA VAL A 39 12.78 6.69 6.95
C VAL A 39 12.76 8.20 6.66
N LYS A 40 11.63 8.86 6.93
CA LYS A 40 11.55 10.32 6.89
C LYS A 40 12.37 10.87 8.07
N ASP A 41 13.39 11.65 7.76
CA ASP A 41 14.17 12.45 8.70
C ASP A 41 13.36 13.64 9.25
N ASP A 42 13.64 14.12 10.46
CA ASP A 42 12.82 15.14 11.15
C ASP A 42 12.62 16.43 10.33
N GLN A 43 13.59 16.83 9.51
CA GLN A 43 13.47 17.99 8.63
C GLN A 43 12.46 17.76 7.49
N SER A 44 12.32 16.53 7.00
CA SER A 44 11.31 16.18 6.00
C SER A 44 9.92 15.97 6.59
N LEU A 45 9.81 15.84 7.92
CA LEU A 45 8.52 15.84 8.63
C LEU A 45 7.94 17.26 8.74
N GLU A 46 8.76 18.25 9.08
CA GLU A 46 8.31 19.66 9.17
C GLU A 46 7.93 20.23 7.80
N GLU A 47 8.70 19.96 6.75
CA GLU A 47 8.33 20.33 5.38
C GLU A 47 7.06 19.60 4.91
N PHE A 48 6.87 18.34 5.32
CA PHE A 48 5.68 17.56 5.01
C PHE A 48 4.43 18.12 5.69
N ASP A 49 4.52 18.49 6.97
CA ASP A 49 3.39 19.04 7.75
C ASP A 49 2.99 20.45 7.26
N ILE A 50 3.97 21.30 6.92
CA ILE A 50 3.72 22.64 6.35
C ILE A 50 2.98 22.55 5.02
N LEU A 51 3.33 21.57 4.19
CA LEU A 51 2.79 21.45 2.85
C LEU A 51 1.37 20.85 2.85
N MET A 52 1.08 19.98 3.82
CA MET A 52 -0.28 19.49 4.08
C MET A 52 -1.21 20.59 4.64
N ALA A 53 -0.67 21.51 5.45
CA ALA A 53 -1.45 22.59 6.06
C ALA A 53 -1.87 23.70 5.06
N GLN A 54 -1.21 23.81 3.90
CA GLN A 54 -1.44 24.88 2.91
C GLN A 54 -2.35 24.47 1.73
N GLY A 55 -2.99 23.30 1.78
CA GLY A 55 -3.78 22.79 0.65
C GLY A 55 -2.93 22.51 -0.59
N GLY A 56 -1.60 22.44 -0.43
CA GLY A 56 -0.65 22.10 -1.47
C GLY A 56 -0.73 20.62 -1.76
N SER A 57 -0.92 20.29 -3.03
CA SER A 57 -0.97 18.92 -3.51
C SER A 57 0.45 18.42 -3.83
N ILE A 58 1.22 17.97 -2.82
CA ILE A 58 2.15 16.84 -3.06
C ILE A 58 1.26 15.62 -3.05
N GLU A 59 0.66 15.31 -4.19
CA GLU A 59 -0.34 14.27 -4.29
C GLU A 59 0.30 12.91 -4.00
N THR A 60 0.18 12.51 -2.74
CA THR A 60 0.70 11.28 -2.13
C THR A 60 2.22 11.30 -1.93
N GLY A 61 2.74 10.66 -0.88
CA GLY A 61 4.17 10.31 -0.79
C GLY A 61 4.63 9.31 -1.88
N LEU A 62 3.92 9.22 -3.01
CA LEU A 62 4.13 8.28 -4.10
C LEU A 62 4.45 9.07 -5.38
N ALA A 63 5.59 8.77 -5.99
CA ALA A 63 5.94 9.34 -7.27
C ALA A 63 4.95 8.93 -8.38
N ALA A 64 4.81 9.77 -9.42
CA ALA A 64 3.89 9.53 -10.55
C ALA A 64 4.06 8.13 -11.20
N HIS A 65 5.29 7.62 -11.26
CA HIS A 65 5.56 6.29 -11.80
C HIS A 65 5.09 5.15 -10.88
N HIS A 66 5.01 5.37 -9.57
CA HIS A 66 4.39 4.43 -8.63
C HIS A 66 2.87 4.39 -8.82
N ILE A 67 2.23 5.56 -8.98
CA ILE A 67 0.79 5.67 -9.26
C ILE A 67 0.45 4.93 -10.55
N LEU A 68 1.19 5.19 -11.64
CA LEU A 68 1.00 4.49 -12.92
C LEU A 68 1.17 2.97 -12.76
N LEU A 69 2.23 2.54 -12.07
CA LEU A 69 2.48 1.12 -11.82
C LEU A 69 1.31 0.47 -11.08
N MET A 70 0.83 1.08 -10.00
CA MET A 70 -0.26 0.54 -9.20
C MET A 70 -1.58 0.48 -9.96
N HIS A 71 -1.91 1.48 -10.77
CA HIS A 71 -3.09 1.40 -11.65
C HIS A 71 -3.01 0.21 -12.61
N LYS A 72 -1.85 -0.02 -13.23
CA LYS A 72 -1.67 -1.16 -14.15
C LYS A 72 -1.68 -2.50 -13.42
N LEU A 73 -1.13 -2.57 -12.21
CA LEU A 73 -1.18 -3.76 -11.36
C LEU A 73 -2.62 -4.10 -10.98
N GLN A 74 -3.38 -3.15 -10.45
CA GLN A 74 -4.78 -3.35 -10.05
C GLN A 74 -5.61 -3.84 -11.25
N ALA A 75 -5.55 -3.14 -12.39
CA ALA A 75 -6.25 -3.54 -13.61
C ALA A 75 -5.86 -4.94 -14.10
N CYS A 76 -4.61 -5.35 -13.90
CA CYS A 76 -4.15 -6.69 -14.25
C CYS A 76 -4.72 -7.75 -13.28
N MET A 77 -4.79 -7.46 -11.99
CA MET A 77 -5.28 -8.40 -10.98
C MET A 77 -6.80 -8.60 -11.04
N GLU A 78 -7.56 -7.56 -11.39
CA GLU A 78 -9.02 -7.61 -11.53
C GLU A 78 -9.45 -8.23 -12.87
N LYS A 79 -8.59 -8.18 -13.89
CA LYS A 79 -8.88 -8.76 -15.20
C LYS A 79 -8.74 -10.28 -15.19
N ARG A 80 -9.77 -10.99 -15.65
CA ARG A 80 -9.69 -12.42 -15.91
C ARG A 80 -8.54 -12.72 -16.89
N TYR A 81 -7.59 -13.56 -16.44
CA TYR A 81 -6.35 -13.86 -17.17
C TYR A 81 -5.50 -12.62 -17.51
N GLY A 82 -5.50 -11.60 -16.64
CA GLY A 82 -4.65 -10.44 -16.78
C GLY A 82 -3.17 -10.83 -16.83
N ARG A 83 -2.44 -10.23 -17.76
CA ARG A 83 -0.99 -10.40 -17.93
C ARG A 83 -0.35 -9.03 -18.04
N LEU A 84 0.62 -8.77 -17.18
CA LEU A 84 1.36 -7.51 -17.17
C LEU A 84 2.86 -7.80 -17.09
N MET A 85 3.62 -7.15 -17.97
CA MET A 85 5.07 -7.08 -17.90
C MET A 85 5.47 -5.66 -17.52
N VAL A 86 6.38 -5.51 -16.56
CA VAL A 86 6.78 -4.21 -16.03
C VAL A 86 8.28 -3.99 -16.22
N PHE A 87 8.66 -3.05 -17.10
CA PHE A 87 10.04 -2.65 -17.35
C PHE A 87 10.30 -1.26 -16.74
N MET A 88 11.14 -1.19 -15.70
CA MET A 88 11.49 0.08 -15.01
C MET A 88 12.93 -0.02 -14.52
N PRO A 89 13.63 1.12 -14.37
CA PRO A 89 14.99 1.16 -13.84
C PRO A 89 15.10 0.59 -12.42
N PRO A 90 16.31 0.17 -11.99
CA PRO A 90 16.55 -0.18 -10.59
C PRO A 90 16.24 1.01 -9.67
N GLY A 91 15.80 0.73 -8.45
CA GLY A 91 15.43 1.77 -7.47
C GLY A 91 14.01 2.34 -7.62
N GLY A 92 13.29 2.08 -8.72
CA GLY A 92 11.90 2.55 -8.93
C GLY A 92 10.83 1.80 -8.13
N ALA A 93 11.18 1.21 -6.98
CA ALA A 93 10.31 0.44 -6.08
C ALA A 93 9.44 -0.66 -6.75
N LYS A 94 9.83 -1.14 -7.93
CA LYS A 94 9.05 -2.13 -8.72
C LYS A 94 8.71 -3.38 -7.90
N SER A 95 9.71 -4.06 -7.35
CA SER A 95 9.48 -5.30 -6.59
C SER A 95 8.67 -5.05 -5.32
N THR A 96 8.73 -3.84 -4.75
CA THR A 96 7.91 -3.46 -3.61
C THR A 96 6.43 -3.46 -3.98
N TYR A 97 6.03 -2.73 -5.02
CA TYR A 97 4.62 -2.69 -5.42
C TYR A 97 4.15 -4.00 -6.07
N CYS A 98 4.96 -4.61 -6.94
CA CYS A 98 4.58 -5.83 -7.65
C CYS A 98 4.53 -7.09 -6.77
N SER A 99 5.52 -7.27 -5.90
CA SER A 99 5.72 -8.54 -5.18
C SER A 99 5.27 -8.51 -3.72
N VAL A 100 4.97 -7.31 -3.19
CA VAL A 100 4.63 -7.14 -1.77
C VAL A 100 3.28 -6.44 -1.62
N VAL A 101 3.12 -5.20 -2.10
CA VAL A 101 1.91 -4.39 -1.86
C VAL A 101 0.70 -4.89 -2.65
N ALA A 102 0.84 -5.11 -3.96
CA ALA A 102 -0.29 -5.55 -4.78
C ALA A 102 -0.82 -6.95 -4.37
N PRO A 103 0.03 -7.96 -4.11
CA PRO A 103 -0.44 -9.25 -3.62
C PRO A 103 -1.22 -9.17 -2.30
N THR A 104 -0.76 -8.39 -1.33
CA THR A 104 -1.44 -8.29 -0.02
C THR A 104 -2.78 -7.58 -0.14
N TRP A 105 -2.85 -6.51 -0.93
CA TRP A 105 -4.12 -5.84 -1.25
C TRP A 105 -5.13 -6.78 -1.91
N TYR A 106 -4.67 -7.57 -2.88
CA TYR A 106 -5.54 -8.50 -3.59
C TYR A 106 -6.05 -9.60 -2.66
N MET A 107 -5.18 -10.15 -1.80
CA MET A 107 -5.60 -11.16 -0.80
C MET A 107 -6.58 -10.58 0.22
N GLY A 108 -6.41 -9.33 0.64
CA GLY A 108 -7.36 -8.65 1.54
C GLY A 108 -8.76 -8.52 0.93
N ASN A 109 -8.84 -8.17 -0.36
CA ASN A 109 -10.12 -8.08 -1.07
C ASN A 109 -10.71 -9.44 -1.49
N ASN A 110 -9.89 -10.50 -1.55
CA ASN A 110 -10.29 -11.81 -2.03
C ASN A 110 -9.91 -12.90 -1.01
N PRO A 111 -10.73 -13.09 0.05
CA PRO A 111 -10.49 -14.13 1.03
C PRO A 111 -10.35 -15.51 0.37
N GLY A 112 -9.26 -16.23 0.70
CA GLY A 112 -8.95 -17.53 0.11
C GLY A 112 -8.17 -17.49 -1.21
N ALA A 113 -7.87 -16.30 -1.75
CA ALA A 113 -6.99 -16.17 -2.92
C ALA A 113 -5.60 -16.73 -2.63
N GLN A 114 -5.07 -17.50 -3.59
CA GLN A 114 -3.72 -18.08 -3.51
C GLN A 114 -2.81 -17.40 -4.54
N ILE A 115 -1.71 -16.82 -4.07
CA ILE A 115 -0.72 -16.12 -4.91
C ILE A 115 0.62 -16.82 -4.79
N ILE A 116 1.25 -17.11 -5.94
CA ILE A 116 2.60 -17.68 -6.02
C ILE A 116 3.58 -16.58 -6.42
N LEU A 117 4.59 -16.35 -5.59
CA LEU A 117 5.72 -15.50 -5.91
C LEU A 117 6.90 -16.35 -6.41
N ALA A 118 7.23 -16.22 -7.68
CA ALA A 118 8.42 -16.82 -8.28
C ALA A 118 9.52 -15.78 -8.48
N SER A 119 10.78 -16.17 -8.26
CA SER A 119 11.95 -15.33 -8.53
C SER A 119 13.17 -16.19 -8.82
N TYR A 120 14.22 -15.58 -9.36
CA TYR A 120 15.47 -16.26 -9.69
C TYR A 120 16.12 -17.01 -8.51
N GLY A 121 15.96 -16.53 -7.27
CA GLY A 121 16.53 -17.15 -6.08
C GLY A 121 15.52 -17.30 -4.94
N THR A 122 15.57 -18.42 -4.23
CA THR A 122 14.66 -18.71 -3.11
C THR A 122 14.69 -17.65 -2.02
N ASP A 123 15.86 -17.06 -1.74
CA ASP A 123 16.02 -16.05 -0.70
C ASP A 123 15.27 -14.75 -1.03
N LEU A 124 15.24 -14.38 -2.30
CA LEU A 124 14.52 -13.20 -2.75
C LEU A 124 13.01 -13.41 -2.63
N ALA A 125 12.51 -14.58 -3.01
CA ALA A 125 11.11 -14.94 -2.80
C ALA A 125 10.73 -14.95 -1.30
N LYS A 126 11.56 -15.58 -0.45
CA LYS A 126 11.37 -15.60 1.00
C LYS A 126 11.33 -14.19 1.60
N LYS A 127 12.23 -13.30 1.18
CA LYS A 127 12.31 -11.91 1.65
C LYS A 127 11.04 -11.13 1.33
N HIS A 128 10.56 -11.18 0.09
CA HIS A 128 9.32 -10.49 -0.28
C HIS A 128 8.09 -11.09 0.39
N GLY A 129 8.03 -12.43 0.51
CA GLY A 129 6.96 -13.10 1.26
C GLY A 129 6.93 -12.71 2.74
N ALA A 130 8.11 -12.54 3.37
CA ALA A 130 8.20 -12.03 4.74
C ALA A 130 7.67 -10.59 4.86
N LYS A 131 8.03 -9.71 3.92
CA LYS A 131 7.49 -8.34 3.88
C LYS A 131 5.98 -8.31 3.69
N GLY A 132 5.44 -9.19 2.86
CA GLY A 132 3.99 -9.31 2.66
C GLY A 132 3.27 -9.69 3.97
N ARG A 133 3.83 -10.65 4.73
CA ARG A 133 3.28 -11.00 6.05
C ARG A 133 3.33 -9.85 7.04
N ILE A 134 4.39 -9.05 7.04
CA ILE A 134 4.47 -7.85 7.88
C ILE A 134 3.31 -6.90 7.58
N ILE A 135 2.99 -6.65 6.30
CA ILE A 135 1.86 -5.79 5.91
C ILE A 135 0.54 -6.34 6.42
N VAL A 136 0.28 -7.63 6.23
CA VAL A 136 -0.99 -8.27 6.66
C VAL A 136 -1.15 -8.24 8.18
N GLN A 137 -0.05 -8.19 8.93
CA GLN A 137 -0.05 -8.09 10.39
C GLN A 137 -0.27 -6.65 10.91
N GLN A 138 -0.36 -5.64 10.04
CA GLN A 138 -0.50 -4.25 10.47
C GLN A 138 -1.93 -3.97 10.97
N PRO A 139 -2.08 -3.13 12.01
CA PRO A 139 -3.39 -2.71 12.50
C PRO A 139 -4.25 -2.09 11.40
N ASN A 140 -3.67 -1.28 10.50
CA ASN A 140 -4.40 -0.66 9.39
C ASN A 140 -4.87 -1.68 8.34
N PHE A 141 -4.14 -2.79 8.16
CA PHE A 141 -4.58 -3.86 7.27
C PHE A 141 -5.77 -4.59 7.88
N MET A 142 -5.65 -5.04 9.13
CA MET A 142 -6.71 -5.75 9.85
C MET A 142 -7.97 -4.90 9.94
N ASP A 143 -7.84 -3.63 10.33
CA ASP A 143 -8.94 -2.68 10.38
C ASP A 143 -9.69 -2.51 9.04
N ALA A 144 -8.97 -2.67 7.93
CA ALA A 144 -9.52 -2.54 6.60
C ALA A 144 -10.08 -3.83 6.03
N PHE A 145 -9.59 -5.02 6.39
CA PHE A 145 -9.93 -6.28 5.69
C PHE A 145 -10.49 -7.40 6.58
N ASP A 146 -10.36 -7.31 7.90
CA ASP A 146 -11.02 -8.22 8.87
C ASP A 146 -12.39 -7.69 9.31
#